data_AF-A0A811UTE5-F1
#
_entry.id   AF-A0A811UTE5-F1
#
_cell.length_a   1.000
_cell.length_b   1.000
_cell.length_c   1.000
_cell.angle_alpha   90.00
_cell.angle_beta   90.00
_cell.angle_gamma   90.00
#
_symmetry.space_group_name_H-M   'P 1'
#
loop_
_entity.id
_entity.type
_entity.pdbx_description
1 polymer ?
#
loop_
_entity_poly.entity_id
_entity_poly.type
_entity_poly.pdbx_seq_one_letter_code
_entity_poly.pdbx_strand_id
1 'polypeptide(L)'
;MIHWSLIVSFMGVLVAALGAYCGWFLFPNMVDKKVEENVIIADGSEQYKRFVQLPQPLTFKVYIFNVTNAQRIQQGAIPIVEEIGPYVYRQYRRKKVKHFSRDGSKISYVQDQHFEFDEEASAPYTQSDRIVVLNMHMNAFLQVFEREITDIFQGFANRLNHRLNRTPGVRVLKRLMDRIRGKRKVNFLLLKSKQKFYEI
;
A
#
# COMPACT_ATOMS: atom_id res chain seq x y z
N MET A 1 -37.48 -7.53 -72.54
CA MET A 1 -36.34 -8.07 -71.78
C MET A 1 -35.92 -7.21 -70.58
N ILE A 2 -36.21 -5.90 -70.55
CA ILE A 2 -35.78 -4.96 -69.48
C ILE A 2 -36.56 -5.12 -68.15
N HIS A 3 -37.78 -5.65 -68.15
CA HIS A 3 -38.59 -5.73 -66.92
C HIS A 3 -38.08 -6.74 -65.89
N TRP A 4 -37.48 -7.85 -66.33
CA TRP A 4 -36.99 -8.90 -65.42
C TRP A 4 -35.73 -8.46 -64.64
N SER A 5 -34.83 -7.71 -65.28
CA SER A 5 -33.63 -7.20 -64.61
C SER A 5 -33.95 -6.13 -63.56
N LEU A 6 -34.99 -5.31 -63.78
CA LEU A 6 -35.45 -4.32 -62.80
C LEU A 6 -36.02 -4.97 -61.53
N ILE A 7 -36.78 -6.06 -61.67
CA ILE A 7 -37.34 -6.81 -60.53
C ILE A 7 -36.21 -7.45 -59.71
N VAL A 8 -35.23 -8.06 -60.37
CA VAL A 8 -34.07 -8.67 -59.70
C VAL A 8 -33.23 -7.60 -58.99
N SER A 9 -33.00 -6.45 -59.61
CA SER A 9 -32.26 -5.33 -59.00
C SER A 9 -32.98 -4.78 -57.76
N PHE A 10 -34.31 -4.58 -57.85
CA PHE A 10 -35.12 -4.13 -56.71
C PHE A 10 -35.09 -5.13 -55.55
N MET A 11 -35.21 -6.42 -55.84
CA MET A 11 -35.10 -7.49 -54.84
C MET A 11 -33.72 -7.49 -54.16
N GLY A 12 -32.64 -7.27 -54.94
CA GLY A 12 -31.28 -7.18 -54.41
C GLY A 12 -31.10 -6.00 -53.46
N VAL A 13 -31.62 -4.81 -53.81
CA VAL A 13 -31.61 -3.64 -52.93
C VAL A 13 -32.42 -3.88 -51.66
N LEU A 14 -33.56 -4.56 -51.76
CA LEU A 14 -34.42 -4.87 -50.61
C LEU A 14 -33.72 -5.84 -49.64
N VAL A 15 -33.08 -6.89 -50.15
CA VAL A 15 -32.28 -7.82 -49.34
C VAL A 15 -31.08 -7.11 -48.70
N ALA A 16 -30.38 -6.24 -49.44
CA ALA A 16 -29.27 -5.46 -48.91
C ALA A 16 -29.72 -4.49 -47.79
N ALA A 17 -30.86 -3.83 -47.98
CA ALA A 17 -31.43 -2.93 -46.97
C ALA A 17 -31.88 -3.68 -45.71
N LEU A 18 -32.51 -4.85 -45.86
CA LEU A 18 -32.85 -5.72 -44.72
C LEU A 18 -31.61 -6.25 -44.01
N GLY A 19 -30.59 -6.68 -44.76
CA GLY A 19 -29.31 -7.11 -44.20
C GLY A 19 -28.62 -6.00 -43.41
N ALA A 20 -28.61 -4.78 -43.95
CA ALA A 20 -28.09 -3.60 -43.26
C ALA A 20 -28.91 -3.25 -42.02
N TYR A 21 -30.23 -3.33 -42.08
CA TYR A 21 -31.11 -3.08 -40.93
C TYR A 21 -30.92 -4.12 -39.82
N CYS A 22 -30.90 -5.41 -40.16
CA CYS A 22 -30.62 -6.49 -39.22
C CYS A 22 -29.21 -6.36 -38.62
N GLY A 23 -28.20 -6.06 -39.45
CA GLY A 23 -26.83 -5.84 -39.02
C GLY A 23 -26.68 -4.62 -38.12
N TRP A 24 -27.39 -3.52 -38.38
CA TRP A 24 -27.29 -2.30 -37.59
C TRP A 24 -28.09 -2.36 -36.29
N PHE A 25 -29.24 -3.06 -36.26
CA PHE A 25 -30.14 -3.06 -35.10
C PHE A 25 -30.13 -4.36 -34.29
N LEU A 26 -30.14 -5.53 -34.93
CA LEU A 26 -30.24 -6.81 -34.21
C LEU A 26 -28.87 -7.28 -33.71
N PHE A 27 -27.83 -7.12 -34.52
CA PHE A 27 -26.48 -7.53 -34.17
C PHE A 27 -25.97 -6.87 -32.88
N PRO A 28 -25.99 -5.53 -32.70
CA PRO A 28 -25.48 -4.93 -31.46
C PRO A 28 -26.27 -5.39 -30.24
N ASN A 29 -27.60 -5.41 -30.30
CA ASN A 29 -28.45 -5.85 -29.18
C ASN A 29 -28.19 -7.31 -28.76
N MET A 30 -27.89 -8.19 -29.71
CA MET A 30 -27.58 -9.59 -29.40
C MET A 30 -26.18 -9.73 -28.81
N VAL A 31 -25.21 -8.96 -29.31
CA VAL A 31 -23.86 -8.91 -28.76
C VAL A 31 -23.88 -8.36 -27.34
N ASP A 32 -24.55 -7.24 -27.09
CA ASP A 32 -24.61 -6.60 -25.77
C ASP A 32 -25.20 -7.55 -24.72
N LYS A 33 -26.31 -8.24 -25.04
CA LYS A 33 -26.88 -9.26 -24.15
C LYS A 33 -25.91 -10.40 -23.86
N LYS A 34 -25.20 -10.88 -24.90
CA LYS A 34 -24.26 -11.98 -24.73
C LYS A 34 -23.01 -11.54 -23.95
N VAL A 35 -22.57 -10.31 -24.11
CA VAL A 35 -21.48 -9.72 -23.32
C VAL A 35 -21.93 -9.57 -21.87
N GLU A 36 -23.12 -9.05 -21.62
CA GLU A 36 -23.69 -8.90 -20.27
C GLU A 36 -23.75 -10.24 -19.54
N GLU A 37 -24.30 -11.28 -20.15
CA GLU A 37 -24.31 -12.64 -19.60
C GLU A 37 -22.90 -13.18 -19.28
N ASN A 38 -21.91 -12.84 -20.11
CA ASN A 38 -20.53 -13.31 -19.97
C ASN A 38 -19.65 -12.47 -19.06
N VAL A 39 -20.13 -11.32 -18.59
CA VAL A 39 -19.38 -10.42 -17.70
C VAL A 39 -19.94 -10.48 -16.28
N ILE A 40 -21.24 -10.73 -16.12
CA ILE A 40 -21.88 -10.78 -14.81
C ILE A 40 -21.40 -11.99 -14.00
N ILE A 41 -21.03 -11.71 -12.76
CA ILE A 41 -20.69 -12.72 -11.76
C ILE A 41 -21.98 -13.09 -11.02
N ALA A 42 -22.76 -13.98 -11.63
CA ALA A 42 -23.97 -14.54 -11.04
C ALA A 42 -23.70 -15.93 -10.46
N ASP A 43 -24.47 -16.34 -9.45
CA ASP A 43 -24.32 -17.68 -8.87
C ASP A 43 -24.50 -18.76 -9.96
N GLY A 44 -23.59 -19.74 -9.99
CA GLY A 44 -23.54 -20.79 -11.00
C GLY A 44 -22.96 -20.42 -12.37
N SER A 45 -22.69 -19.13 -12.67
CA SER A 45 -22.11 -18.72 -13.96
C SER A 45 -20.65 -19.19 -14.12
N GLU A 46 -20.15 -19.26 -15.36
CA GLU A 46 -18.74 -19.60 -15.61
C GLU A 46 -17.80 -18.54 -15.02
N GLN A 47 -18.22 -17.27 -15.09
CA GLN A 47 -17.54 -16.11 -14.53
C GLN A 47 -17.42 -16.25 -13.02
N TYR A 48 -18.45 -16.74 -12.35
CA TYR A 48 -18.40 -17.05 -10.92
C TYR A 48 -17.37 -18.13 -10.60
N LYS A 49 -17.28 -19.21 -11.39
CA LYS A 49 -16.26 -20.24 -11.20
C LYS A 49 -14.84 -19.67 -11.32
N ARG A 50 -14.59 -18.87 -12.36
CA ARG A 50 -13.30 -18.19 -12.58
C ARG A 50 -12.99 -17.15 -11.49
N PHE A 51 -14.02 -16.47 -10.98
CA PHE A 51 -13.88 -15.53 -9.87
C PHE A 51 -13.53 -16.24 -8.56
N VAL A 52 -14.17 -17.38 -8.27
CA VAL A 52 -13.95 -18.20 -7.08
C VAL A 52 -12.56 -18.82 -7.07
N GLN A 53 -12.12 -19.35 -8.20
CA GLN A 53 -10.82 -20.00 -8.32
C GLN A 53 -10.21 -19.68 -9.69
N LEU A 54 -9.01 -19.11 -9.67
CA LEU A 54 -8.27 -18.89 -10.91
C LEU A 54 -7.81 -20.25 -11.49
N PRO A 55 -7.93 -20.44 -12.82
CA PRO A 55 -7.52 -21.69 -13.46
C PRO A 55 -6.01 -21.92 -13.42
N GLN A 56 -5.22 -20.83 -13.35
CA GLN A 56 -3.76 -20.89 -13.26
C GLN A 56 -3.28 -20.16 -11.99
N PRO A 57 -2.25 -20.68 -11.29
CA PRO A 57 -1.63 -19.96 -10.18
C PRO A 57 -0.96 -18.67 -10.67
N LEU A 58 -0.88 -17.68 -9.78
CA LEU A 58 -0.19 -16.42 -10.04
C LEU A 58 1.28 -16.54 -9.64
N THR A 59 2.20 -16.01 -10.43
CA THR A 59 3.62 -15.95 -10.05
C THR A 59 3.85 -14.78 -9.10
N PHE A 60 4.26 -15.07 -7.86
CA PHE A 60 4.62 -14.09 -6.84
C PHE A 60 6.13 -14.08 -6.66
N LYS A 61 6.77 -12.93 -6.88
CA LYS A 61 8.23 -12.78 -6.80
C LYS A 61 8.59 -11.92 -5.59
N VAL A 62 9.54 -12.40 -4.80
CA VAL A 62 10.07 -11.68 -3.64
C VAL A 62 11.52 -11.31 -3.90
N TYR A 63 11.84 -10.04 -3.69
CA TYR A 63 13.18 -9.49 -3.73
C TYR A 63 13.51 -8.96 -2.34
N ILE A 64 14.69 -9.31 -1.84
CA ILE A 64 15.10 -9.01 -0.47
C ILE A 64 16.37 -8.18 -0.52
N PHE A 65 16.40 -7.07 0.23
CA PHE A 65 17.63 -6.30 0.44
C PHE A 65 18.41 -6.90 1.60
N ASN A 66 19.45 -7.66 1.27
CA ASN A 66 20.37 -8.25 2.23
C ASN A 66 21.38 -7.20 2.71
N VAL A 67 21.59 -7.12 4.02
CA VAL A 67 22.49 -6.15 4.64
C VAL A 67 23.88 -6.76 4.80
N THR A 68 24.90 -6.16 4.17
CA THR A 68 26.27 -6.70 4.20
C THR A 68 27.10 -6.19 5.39
N ASN A 69 26.75 -5.03 5.96
CA ASN A 69 27.53 -4.34 7.00
C ASN A 69 26.81 -4.22 8.36
N ALA A 70 26.05 -5.25 8.76
CA ALA A 70 25.19 -5.22 9.95
C ALA A 70 25.87 -4.76 11.26
N GLN A 71 27.12 -5.16 11.49
CA GLN A 71 27.87 -4.78 12.70
C GLN A 71 28.22 -3.29 12.72
N ARG A 72 28.56 -2.70 11.58
CA ARG A 72 28.88 -1.26 11.48
C ARG A 72 27.64 -0.38 11.60
N ILE A 73 26.48 -0.87 11.14
CA ILE A 73 25.20 -0.17 11.29
C ILE A 73 24.87 0.06 12.77
N GLN A 74 25.13 -0.95 13.62
CA GLN A 74 24.91 -0.81 15.07
C GLN A 74 25.78 0.29 15.71
N GLN A 75 26.88 0.68 15.05
CA GLN A 75 27.78 1.75 15.48
C GLN A 75 27.44 3.11 14.85
N GLY A 76 26.34 3.20 14.08
CA GLY A 76 25.91 4.42 13.40
C GLY A 76 26.38 4.58 11.95
N ALA A 77 26.97 3.54 11.35
CA ALA A 77 27.32 3.58 9.92
C ALA A 77 26.07 3.48 9.03
N ILE A 78 26.19 4.00 7.80
CA ILE A 78 25.12 3.92 6.79
C ILE A 78 24.97 2.46 6.32
N PRO A 79 23.75 1.93 6.20
CA PRO A 79 23.51 0.58 5.69
C PRO A 79 23.96 0.41 4.24
N ILE A 80 24.66 -0.70 3.97
CA ILE A 80 25.00 -1.17 2.64
C ILE A 80 24.17 -2.42 2.38
N VAL A 81 23.38 -2.39 1.31
CA VAL A 81 22.45 -3.47 0.95
C VAL A 81 22.70 -3.98 -0.46
N GLU A 82 22.43 -5.26 -0.64
CA GLU A 82 22.46 -5.96 -1.92
C GLU A 82 21.10 -6.62 -2.16
N GLU A 83 20.55 -6.48 -3.36
CA GLU A 83 19.30 -7.14 -3.72
C GLU A 83 19.53 -8.62 -4.02
N ILE A 84 18.74 -9.49 -3.39
CA ILE A 84 18.77 -10.94 -3.56
C ILE A 84 17.38 -11.40 -4.01
N GLY A 85 17.33 -12.12 -5.12
CA GLY A 85 16.10 -12.69 -5.67
C GLY A 85 16.15 -12.87 -7.19
N PRO A 86 15.07 -13.37 -7.79
CA PRO A 86 13.75 -13.54 -7.16
C PRO A 86 13.60 -14.86 -6.39
N TYR A 87 12.98 -14.82 -5.22
CA TYR A 87 12.33 -16.00 -4.63
C TYR A 87 10.91 -16.08 -5.20
N VAL A 88 10.67 -17.07 -6.04
CA VAL A 88 9.44 -17.24 -6.81
C VAL A 88 8.51 -18.22 -6.09
N TYR A 89 7.26 -17.81 -5.93
CA TYR A 89 6.19 -18.60 -5.36
C TYR A 89 5.01 -18.67 -6.32
N ARG A 90 4.42 -19.85 -6.47
CA ARG A 90 3.10 -20.04 -7.09
C ARG A 90 2.04 -19.69 -6.05
N GLN A 91 1.33 -18.61 -6.31
CA GLN A 91 0.25 -18.13 -5.47
C GLN A 91 -1.08 -18.68 -5.96
N TYR A 92 -1.68 -19.53 -5.14
CA TYR A 92 -3.04 -20.04 -5.31
C TYR A 92 -4.01 -19.15 -4.53
N ARG A 93 -5.05 -18.66 -5.20
CA ARG A 93 -6.10 -17.84 -4.57
C ARG A 93 -7.44 -18.54 -4.73
N ARG A 94 -8.15 -18.71 -3.61
CA ARG A 94 -9.51 -19.26 -3.60
C ARG A 94 -10.42 -18.35 -2.80
N LYS A 95 -11.55 -17.96 -3.39
CA LYS A 95 -12.56 -17.13 -2.72
C LYS A 95 -13.71 -18.01 -2.26
N LYS A 96 -14.03 -17.96 -0.97
CA LYS A 96 -15.24 -18.54 -0.39
C LYS A 96 -16.30 -17.45 -0.32
N VAL A 97 -17.31 -17.54 -1.18
CA VAL A 97 -18.42 -16.58 -1.22
C VAL A 97 -19.35 -16.84 -0.04
N LYS A 98 -19.69 -15.78 0.69
CA LYS A 98 -20.59 -15.82 1.84
C LYS A 98 -22.04 -15.57 1.41
N HIS A 99 -22.27 -14.47 0.71
CA HIS A 99 -23.58 -14.12 0.18
C HIS A 99 -23.49 -13.06 -0.93
N PHE A 100 -24.55 -12.97 -1.72
CA PHE A 100 -24.82 -11.88 -2.65
C PHE A 100 -25.74 -10.84 -1.99
N SER A 101 -25.61 -9.58 -2.35
CA SER A 101 -26.58 -8.54 -1.96
C SER A 101 -27.95 -8.84 -2.57
N ARG A 102 -29.02 -8.35 -1.96
CA ARG A 102 -30.40 -8.53 -2.45
C ARG A 102 -30.58 -8.05 -3.89
N ASP A 103 -29.93 -6.95 -4.22
CA ASP A 103 -29.99 -6.34 -5.56
C ASP A 103 -28.97 -6.94 -6.55
N GLY A 104 -28.24 -7.99 -6.16
CA GLY A 104 -27.23 -8.65 -7.00
C GLY A 104 -25.95 -7.83 -7.25
N SER A 105 -25.88 -6.58 -6.78
CA SER A 105 -24.81 -5.63 -7.09
C SER A 105 -23.50 -5.83 -6.30
N LYS A 106 -23.52 -6.61 -5.22
CA LYS A 106 -22.35 -6.82 -4.35
C LYS A 106 -22.21 -8.29 -3.97
N ILE A 107 -20.96 -8.72 -3.82
CA ILE A 107 -20.59 -10.08 -3.41
C ILE A 107 -19.69 -9.97 -2.18
N SER A 108 -20.06 -10.64 -1.10
CA SER A 108 -19.23 -10.75 0.10
C SER A 108 -18.51 -12.09 0.11
N TYR A 109 -17.19 -12.08 0.26
CA TYR A 109 -16.35 -13.28 0.21
C TYR A 109 -15.17 -13.17 1.17
N VAL A 110 -14.54 -14.31 1.47
CA VAL A 110 -13.23 -14.41 2.11
C VAL A 110 -12.26 -15.04 1.13
N GLN A 111 -11.06 -14.50 1.04
CA GLN A 111 -10.02 -14.99 0.12
C GLN A 111 -8.96 -15.74 0.91
N ASP A 112 -8.83 -17.03 0.61
CA ASP A 112 -7.73 -17.87 1.08
C ASP A 112 -6.58 -17.77 0.06
N GLN A 113 -5.37 -17.54 0.56
CA GLN A 113 -4.16 -17.46 -0.26
C GLN A 113 -3.17 -18.51 0.22
N HIS A 114 -2.67 -19.32 -0.70
CA HIS A 114 -1.63 -20.31 -0.46
C HIS A 114 -0.45 -20.03 -1.38
N PHE A 115 0.77 -20.17 -0.85
CA PHE A 115 2.01 -19.90 -1.57
C PHE A 115 2.84 -21.18 -1.56
N GLU A 116 3.18 -21.65 -2.74
CA GLU A 116 4.04 -22.81 -2.96
C GLU A 116 5.35 -22.32 -3.59
N PHE A 117 6.50 -22.73 -3.06
CA PHE A 117 7.80 -22.29 -3.58
C PHE A 117 8.12 -22.97 -4.91
N ASP A 118 8.58 -22.19 -5.89
CA ASP A 118 9.00 -22.69 -7.20
C ASP A 118 10.53 -22.69 -7.25
N GLU A 119 11.14 -23.86 -6.98
CA GLU A 119 12.60 -24.02 -6.91
C GLU A 119 13.29 -23.70 -8.24
N GLU A 120 12.70 -24.13 -9.36
CA GLU A 120 13.26 -23.94 -10.69
C GLU A 120 13.25 -22.46 -11.09
N ALA A 121 12.12 -21.77 -10.86
CA ALA A 121 12.01 -20.35 -11.16
C ALA A 121 12.80 -19.45 -10.18
N SER A 122 13.16 -19.96 -9.01
CA SER A 122 13.95 -19.26 -7.98
C SER A 122 15.46 -19.51 -8.08
N ALA A 123 15.90 -20.48 -8.89
CA ALA A 123 17.30 -20.86 -9.00
C ALA A 123 18.19 -19.63 -9.34
N PRO A 124 19.34 -19.45 -8.66
CA PRO A 124 20.02 -20.39 -7.76
C PRO A 124 19.59 -20.30 -6.28
N TYR A 125 18.57 -19.50 -5.95
CA TYR A 125 18.16 -19.22 -4.58
C TYR A 125 17.25 -20.31 -3.99
N THR A 126 17.40 -20.57 -2.70
CA THR A 126 16.66 -21.61 -1.96
C THR A 126 15.92 -21.05 -0.76
N GLN A 127 14.88 -21.73 -0.26
CA GLN A 127 14.18 -21.28 0.97
C GLN A 127 15.07 -21.27 2.22
N SER A 128 16.20 -21.98 2.19
CA SER A 128 17.18 -22.06 3.27
C SER A 128 18.27 -20.99 3.21
N ASP A 129 18.21 -20.06 2.26
CA ASP A 129 19.23 -19.03 2.08
C ASP A 129 19.34 -18.13 3.32
N ARG A 130 20.59 -17.90 3.74
CA ARG A 130 20.88 -17.05 4.90
C ARG A 130 20.85 -15.59 4.46
N ILE A 131 19.85 -14.87 4.92
CA ILE A 131 19.70 -13.43 4.70
C ILE A 131 19.86 -12.66 6.00
N VAL A 132 20.49 -11.50 5.94
CA VAL A 132 20.61 -10.56 7.05
C VAL A 132 19.70 -9.38 6.76
N VAL A 133 18.64 -9.25 7.55
CA VAL A 133 17.61 -8.21 7.40
C VAL A 133 17.35 -7.53 8.75
N LEU A 134 16.68 -6.38 8.69
CA LEU A 134 16.23 -5.68 9.88
C LEU A 134 15.31 -6.59 10.72
N ASN A 135 15.56 -6.67 12.03
CA ASN A 135 14.65 -7.35 12.95
C ASN A 135 13.35 -6.54 13.08
N MET A 136 12.36 -6.88 12.26
CA MET A 136 11.08 -6.18 12.19
C MET A 136 10.29 -6.22 13.51
N HIS A 137 10.36 -7.34 14.26
CA HIS A 137 9.63 -7.51 15.50
C HIS A 137 10.17 -6.58 16.59
N MET A 138 11.50 -6.54 16.73
CA MET A 138 12.14 -5.63 17.67
C MET A 138 11.89 -4.18 17.29
N ASN A 139 11.99 -3.84 16.00
CA ASN A 139 11.72 -2.48 15.54
C ASN A 139 10.28 -2.04 15.80
N ALA A 140 9.29 -2.92 15.55
CA ALA A 140 7.89 -2.64 15.86
C ALA A 140 7.67 -2.44 17.37
N PHE A 141 8.29 -3.28 18.19
CA PHE A 141 8.25 -3.13 19.65
C PHE A 141 8.83 -1.79 20.09
N LEU A 142 10.03 -1.42 19.61
CA LEU A 142 10.68 -0.15 19.94
C LEU A 142 9.81 1.05 19.52
N GLN A 143 9.16 1.00 18.35
CA GLN A 143 8.26 2.07 17.91
C GLN A 143 7.04 2.25 18.83
N VAL A 144 6.44 1.14 19.29
CA VAL A 144 5.33 1.21 20.25
C VAL A 144 5.83 1.71 21.60
N PHE A 145 6.95 1.18 22.07
CA PHE A 145 7.54 1.52 23.35
C PHE A 145 7.94 2.99 23.45
N GLU A 146 8.55 3.55 22.40
CA GLU A 146 8.91 4.98 22.33
C GLU A 146 7.68 5.90 22.40
N ARG A 147 6.58 5.52 21.76
CA ARG A 147 5.31 6.26 21.84
C ARG A 147 4.75 6.25 23.26
N GLU A 148 4.62 5.07 23.86
CA GLU A 148 4.10 4.90 25.22
C GLU A 148 4.95 5.67 26.25
N ILE A 149 6.28 5.58 26.15
CA ILE A 149 7.20 6.30 27.04
C ILE A 149 7.04 7.81 26.90
N THR A 150 6.94 8.32 25.67
CA THR A 150 6.82 9.75 25.43
C THR A 150 5.51 10.28 26.03
N ASP A 151 4.40 9.56 25.87
CA ASP A 151 3.11 9.94 26.43
C ASP A 151 3.13 9.90 27.96
N ILE A 152 3.76 8.88 28.56
CA ILE A 152 3.97 8.80 30.02
C ILE A 152 4.79 10.00 30.50
N PHE A 153 5.92 10.30 29.86
CA PHE A 153 6.78 11.41 30.24
C PHE A 153 6.10 12.76 30.06
N GLN A 154 5.35 12.98 28.98
CA GLN A 154 4.58 14.20 28.78
C GLN A 154 3.47 14.33 29.82
N GLY A 155 2.73 13.25 30.09
CA GLY A 155 1.70 13.23 31.13
C GLY A 155 2.27 13.49 32.53
N PHE A 156 3.46 12.95 32.83
CA PHE A 156 4.19 13.24 34.05
C PHE A 156 4.68 14.69 34.09
N ALA A 157 5.38 15.17 33.05
CA ALA A 157 5.91 16.51 32.95
C ALA A 157 4.81 17.58 33.05
N ASN A 158 3.66 17.37 32.41
CA ASN A 158 2.50 18.24 32.49
C ASN A 158 1.94 18.28 33.91
N ARG A 159 1.78 17.13 34.57
CA ARG A 159 1.35 17.04 35.98
C ARG A 159 2.34 17.70 36.92
N LEU A 160 3.64 17.47 36.73
CA LEU A 160 4.71 18.04 37.52
C LEU A 160 4.73 19.57 37.36
N ASN A 161 4.67 20.06 36.12
CA ASN A 161 4.63 21.49 35.82
C ASN A 161 3.38 22.15 36.45
N HIS A 162 2.21 21.51 36.38
CA HIS A 162 0.99 22.02 37.01
C HIS A 162 1.11 22.10 38.53
N ARG A 163 1.68 21.08 39.18
CA ARG A 163 1.91 21.05 40.64
C ARG A 163 2.95 22.10 41.05
N LEU A 164 4.08 22.15 40.36
CA LEU A 164 5.17 23.08 40.62
C LEU A 164 4.75 24.55 40.44
N ASN A 165 3.93 24.87 39.44
CA ASN A 165 3.42 26.23 39.25
C ASN A 165 2.46 26.68 40.37
N ARG A 166 1.78 25.76 41.05
CA ARG A 166 0.92 26.09 42.20
C ARG A 166 1.71 26.36 43.49
N THR A 167 2.89 25.77 43.67
CA THR A 167 3.70 25.96 44.89
C THR A 167 4.36 27.35 44.94
N PRO A 168 4.13 28.16 45.99
CA PRO A 168 4.63 29.54 46.06
C PRO A 168 6.16 29.67 45.93
N GLY A 169 6.93 28.81 46.63
CA GLY A 169 8.40 28.86 46.62
C GLY A 169 9.03 28.61 45.25
N VAL A 170 8.44 27.70 44.46
CA VAL A 170 8.91 27.39 43.10
C VAL A 170 8.67 28.56 42.15
N ARG A 171 7.59 29.32 42.33
CA ARG A 171 7.28 30.51 41.54
C ARG A 171 8.30 31.64 41.77
N VAL A 172 8.86 31.72 42.97
CA VAL A 172 9.93 32.67 43.32
C VAL A 172 11.26 32.20 42.71
N LEU A 173 11.59 30.91 42.88
CA LEU A 173 12.76 30.28 42.24
C LEU A 173 12.76 30.45 40.72
N LYS A 174 11.62 30.23 40.05
CA LYS A 174 11.46 30.43 38.61
C LYS A 174 11.76 31.87 38.19
N ARG A 175 11.20 32.86 38.89
CA ARG A 175 11.48 34.29 38.67
C ARG A 175 12.95 34.65 38.89
N LEU A 176 13.61 34.05 39.89
CA LEU A 176 15.04 34.23 40.15
C LEU A 176 15.89 33.61 39.04
N MET A 177 15.57 32.39 38.61
CA MET A 177 16.24 31.70 37.52
C MET A 177 16.13 32.47 36.20
N ASP A 178 14.94 32.97 35.86
CA ASP A 178 14.72 33.75 34.64
C ASP A 178 15.51 35.07 34.68
N ARG A 179 15.60 35.72 35.84
CA ARG A 179 16.39 36.92 36.06
C ARG A 179 17.91 36.65 35.93
N ILE A 180 18.39 35.52 36.45
CA ILE A 180 19.80 35.10 36.32
C ILE A 180 20.13 34.72 34.87
N ARG A 181 19.25 33.95 34.20
CA ARG A 181 19.44 33.50 32.82
C ARG A 181 19.40 34.68 31.84
N GLY A 182 18.49 35.64 32.05
CA GLY A 182 18.43 36.90 31.30
C GLY A 182 19.71 37.73 31.46
N LYS A 183 20.20 37.92 32.70
CA LYS A 183 21.48 38.60 32.95
C LYS A 183 22.66 37.89 32.29
N ARG A 184 22.69 36.55 32.30
CA ARG A 184 23.75 35.75 31.68
C ARG A 184 23.76 35.90 30.15
N LYS A 185 22.58 35.92 29.51
CA LYS A 185 22.44 36.11 28.05
C LYS A 185 22.83 37.53 27.62
N VAL A 186 22.46 38.54 28.41
CA VAL A 186 22.84 39.95 28.19
C VAL A 186 24.35 40.14 28.35
N ASN A 187 24.96 39.58 29.42
CA ASN A 187 26.41 39.65 29.62
C ASN A 187 27.20 38.94 28.51
N PHE A 188 26.71 37.80 28.02
CA PHE A 188 27.35 37.10 26.90
C PHE A 188 27.29 37.93 25.59
N LEU A 189 26.17 38.60 25.32
CA LEU A 189 26.02 39.50 24.17
C LEU A 189 26.89 40.76 24.31
N LEU A 190 27.01 41.32 25.51
CA LEU A 190 27.89 42.46 25.82
C LEU A 190 29.38 42.12 25.72
N LEU A 191 29.79 40.91 26.14
CA LEU A 191 31.15 40.42 25.97
C LEU A 191 31.51 40.25 24.49
N LYS A 192 30.57 39.72 23.69
CA LYS A 192 30.74 39.54 22.25
C LYS A 192 30.75 40.89 21.50
N SER A 193 30.01 41.90 21.97
CA SER A 193 30.06 43.25 21.40
C SER A 193 31.32 44.02 21.78
N LYS A 194 31.83 43.85 23.01
CA LYS A 194 33.11 44.46 23.44
C LYS A 194 34.31 43.89 22.71
N GLN A 195 34.37 42.58 22.47
CA GLN A 195 35.45 41.98 21.67
C GLN A 195 35.50 42.54 20.24
N LYS A 196 34.35 42.87 19.64
CA LYS A 196 34.25 43.45 18.30
C LYS A 196 34.73 44.91 18.21
N PHE A 197 34.90 45.61 19.34
CA PHE A 197 35.42 46.99 19.41
C PHE A 197 36.94 47.07 19.61
N TYR A 198 37.61 45.95 19.90
CA TYR A 198 39.08 45.87 20.03
C TYR A 198 39.77 45.29 18.78
N GLU A 199 39.03 45.04 17.69
CA GLU A 199 39.53 44.54 16.40
C GLU A 199 39.55 45.64 15.30
N ILE A 200 39.72 46.92 15.68
CA ILE A 200 39.98 48.04 14.75
C ILE A 200 41.32 48.67 15.13
#